data_AF-A0A3C2DDS1-F1
#
_entry.id   AF-A0A3C2DDS1-F1
#
_cell.length_a   1.000
_cell.length_b   1.000
_cell.length_c   1.000
_cell.angle_alpha   90.00
_cell.angle_beta   90.00
_cell.angle_gamma   90.00
#
_symmetry.space_group_name_H-M   'P 1'
#
loop_
_entity.id
_entity.type
_entity.pdbx_description
1 polymer ?
#
loop_
_entity_poly.entity_id
_entity_poly.type
_entity_poly.pdbx_seq_one_letter_code
_entity_poly.pdbx_strand_id
1 'polypeptide(L)'
;MAKERVERDEEDLVRLYLTDIGQYPLLTKEGEVRLAQQIEAGTEARAELAAKGDDLAPARRRELKRNVKRGEEAERTFVQSNLRLVVSIAKKYQASGLPLLDLIQEGNLGLM
;
A
#
# COMPACT_ATOMS: atom_id res chain seq x y z
N MET A 1 -13.08 30.58 -15.89
CA MET A 1 -14.31 29.81 -16.15
C MET A 1 -14.07 28.30 -16.28
N ALA A 2 -13.48 27.76 -17.36
CA ALA A 2 -13.26 26.29 -17.46
C ALA A 2 -12.01 25.81 -16.69
N LYS A 3 -10.86 26.46 -16.90
CA LYS A 3 -9.60 26.14 -16.20
C LYS A 3 -9.71 26.22 -14.67
N GLU A 4 -10.35 27.29 -14.20
CA GLU A 4 -10.61 27.55 -12.77
C GLU A 4 -11.57 26.53 -12.12
N ARG A 5 -12.47 25.90 -12.90
CA ARG A 5 -13.30 24.79 -12.41
C ARG A 5 -12.49 23.51 -12.26
N VAL A 6 -11.64 23.20 -13.24
CA VAL A 6 -10.78 22.01 -13.21
C VAL A 6 -9.78 22.07 -12.05
N GLU A 7 -9.15 23.22 -11.81
CA GLU A 7 -8.22 23.42 -10.68
C GLU A 7 -8.93 23.22 -9.33
N ARG A 8 -10.16 23.72 -9.20
CA ARG A 8 -10.97 23.52 -7.99
C ARG A 8 -11.36 22.06 -7.77
N ASP A 9 -11.75 21.35 -8.84
CA ASP A 9 -12.09 19.94 -8.76
C ASP A 9 -10.87 19.10 -8.35
N GLU A 10 -9.67 19.43 -8.85
CA GLU A 10 -8.42 18.78 -8.46
C GLU A 10 -8.07 19.03 -6.98
N GLU A 11 -8.21 20.27 -6.49
CA GLU A 11 -8.01 20.59 -5.07
C GLU A 11 -8.95 19.80 -4.15
N ASP A 12 -10.21 19.63 -4.55
CA ASP A 12 -11.20 18.88 -3.78
C ASP A 12 -10.89 17.37 -3.77
N LEU A 13 -10.37 16.81 -4.87
CA LEU A 13 -9.88 15.42 -4.92
C LEU A 13 -8.65 15.20 -4.04
N VAL A 14 -7.70 16.14 -4.05
CA VAL A 14 -6.53 16.10 -3.15
C VAL A 14 -6.98 16.13 -1.70
N ARG A 15 -7.94 17.00 -1.33
CA ARG A 15 -8.48 17.08 0.03
C ARG A 15 -9.13 15.77 0.46
N LEU A 16 -9.97 15.19 -0.39
CA LEU A 16 -10.62 13.91 -0.12
C LEU A 16 -9.58 12.81 0.16
N TYR A 17 -8.55 12.73 -0.68
CA TYR A 17 -7.46 11.78 -0.52
C TYR A 17 -6.71 11.98 0.81
N LEU A 18 -6.34 13.23 1.13
CA LEU A 18 -5.64 13.55 2.39
C LEU A 18 -6.49 13.21 3.62
N THR A 19 -7.81 13.41 3.55
CA THR A 19 -8.74 13.03 4.63
C THR A 19 -8.82 11.52 4.82
N ASP A 20 -8.88 10.75 3.73
CA ASP A 20 -8.90 9.28 3.78
C ASP A 20 -7.62 8.72 4.40
N ILE A 21 -6.45 9.10 3.86
CA ILE A 21 -5.18 8.56 4.36
C ILE A 21 -4.86 9.00 5.78
N GLY A 22 -5.46 10.10 6.24
CA GLY A 22 -5.35 10.59 7.60
C GLY A 22 -6.00 9.68 8.65
N GLN A 23 -6.92 8.79 8.24
CA GLN A 23 -7.58 7.83 9.13
C GLN A 23 -6.68 6.64 9.50
N TYR A 24 -5.67 6.33 8.68
CA TYR A 24 -4.77 5.21 8.95
C TYR A 24 -3.72 5.59 10.00
N PRO A 25 -3.55 4.79 11.07
CA PRO A 25 -2.57 5.06 12.10
C PRO A 25 -1.15 4.91 11.55
N LEU A 26 -0.23 5.74 12.06
CA LEU A 26 1.20 5.62 11.76
C LEU A 26 1.75 4.35 12.42
N LEU A 27 2.72 3.72 11.74
CA LEU A 27 3.40 2.56 12.30
C LEU A 27 4.45 2.96 13.32
N THR A 28 4.57 2.14 14.36
CA THR A 28 5.76 2.14 15.21
C THR A 28 6.82 1.25 14.56
N LYS A 29 8.08 1.43 14.98
CA LYS A 29 9.19 0.60 14.53
C LYS A 29 8.94 -0.90 14.74
N GLU A 30 8.36 -1.27 15.89
CA GLU A 30 8.00 -2.66 16.20
C GLU A 30 6.87 -3.16 15.29
N GLY A 31 5.91 -2.27 14.97
CA GLY A 31 4.84 -2.55 14.03
C GLY A 31 5.36 -2.83 12.62
N GLU A 32 6.32 -2.04 12.14
CA GLU A 32 6.97 -2.24 10.84
C GLU A 32 7.65 -3.61 10.76
N VAL A 33 8.46 -3.96 11.77
CA VAL A 33 9.15 -5.27 11.81
C VAL A 33 8.14 -6.42 11.80
N ARG A 34 7.05 -6.30 12.57
CA ARG A 34 6.00 -7.33 12.62
C ARG A 34 5.29 -7.50 11.28
N LEU A 35 4.97 -6.40 10.60
CA LEU A 35 4.33 -6.46 9.28
C LEU A 35 5.28 -7.05 8.23
N ALA A 36 6.55 -6.64 8.23
CA ALA A 36 7.57 -7.19 7.33
C ALA A 36 7.68 -8.71 7.44
N GLN A 37 7.73 -9.25 8.67
CA GLN A 37 7.74 -10.69 8.91
C GLN A 37 6.49 -11.41 8.39
N GLN A 38 5.31 -10.78 8.49
CA GLN A 38 4.07 -11.36 7.99
C GLN A 38 4.01 -11.37 6.46
N ILE A 39 4.52 -10.31 5.82
CA ILE A 39 4.62 -10.18 4.36
C ILE A 39 5.58 -11.24 3.81
N GLU A 40 6.76 -11.38 4.43
CA GLU A 40 7.76 -12.39 4.05
C GLU A 40 7.18 -13.80 4.18
N ALA A 41 6.58 -14.15 5.33
CA ALA A 41 5.95 -15.45 5.54
C ALA A 41 4.79 -15.73 4.57
N GLY A 42 4.02 -14.70 4.20
CA GLY A 42 2.96 -14.81 3.19
C GLY A 42 3.52 -15.07 1.78
N THR A 43 4.63 -14.41 1.44
CA THR A 43 5.33 -14.57 0.16
C THR A 43 5.93 -15.97 0.03
N GLU A 44 6.61 -16.44 1.06
CA GLU A 44 7.12 -17.82 1.14
C GLU A 44 5.99 -18.84 1.01
N ALA A 45 4.88 -18.62 1.72
CA ALA A 45 3.73 -19.51 1.65
C ALA A 45 3.08 -19.53 0.26
N ARG A 46 3.05 -18.39 -0.44
CA ARG A 46 2.56 -18.29 -1.82
C ARG A 46 3.49 -19.06 -2.76
N ALA A 47 4.80 -18.91 -2.60
CA ALA A 47 5.79 -19.64 -3.40
C ALA A 47 5.70 -21.15 -3.20
N GLU A 48 5.54 -21.62 -1.95
CA GLU A 48 5.37 -23.05 -1.65
C GLU A 48 4.07 -23.61 -2.27
N LEU A 49 2.96 -22.86 -2.18
CA LEU A 49 1.69 -23.23 -2.83
C LEU A 49 1.83 -23.32 -4.36
N ALA A 50 2.56 -22.40 -4.97
CA ALA A 50 2.79 -22.42 -6.43
C ALA A 50 3.67 -23.60 -6.85
N ALA A 51 4.67 -23.96 -6.05
CA ALA A 51 5.61 -25.02 -6.36
C ALA A 51 5.05 -26.44 -6.12
N LYS A 52 4.22 -26.64 -5.09
CA LYS A 52 3.81 -27.98 -4.62
C LYS A 52 2.31 -28.12 -4.37
N GLY A 53 1.48 -27.17 -4.80
CA GLY A 53 0.07 -27.04 -4.41
C GLY A 53 -0.79 -28.30 -4.48
N ASP A 54 -0.52 -29.15 -5.48
CA ASP A 54 -1.27 -30.40 -5.73
C ASP A 54 -0.76 -31.59 -4.91
N ASP A 55 0.53 -31.59 -4.54
CA ASP A 55 1.18 -32.66 -3.75
C ASP A 55 1.10 -32.43 -2.23
N LEU A 56 0.60 -31.26 -1.81
CA LEU A 56 0.52 -30.89 -0.40
C LEU A 56 -0.68 -31.54 0.30
N ALA A 57 -0.43 -32.05 1.51
CA ALA A 57 -1.49 -32.50 2.40
C ALA A 57 -2.56 -31.40 2.60
N PRO A 58 -3.87 -31.73 2.65
CA PRO A 58 -4.93 -30.73 2.78
C PRO A 58 -4.78 -29.78 3.98
N ALA A 59 -4.17 -30.25 5.07
CA ALA A 59 -3.87 -29.43 6.24
C ALA A 59 -2.81 -28.36 5.94
N ARG A 60 -1.70 -28.76 5.30
CA ARG A 60 -0.60 -27.86 4.91
C ARG A 60 -1.07 -26.84 3.88
N ARG A 61 -1.84 -27.26 2.87
CA ARG A 61 -2.41 -26.34 1.88
C ARG A 61 -3.31 -25.28 2.52
N ARG A 62 -4.11 -25.64 3.53
CA ARG A 62 -4.94 -24.67 4.28
C ARG A 62 -4.09 -23.71 5.11
N GLU A 63 -3.03 -24.20 5.74
CA GLU A 63 -2.10 -23.37 6.50
C GLU A 63 -1.43 -22.33 5.62
N LEU A 64 -0.85 -22.74 4.49
CA LEU A 64 -0.20 -21.82 3.56
C LEU A 64 -1.19 -20.77 3.03
N LYS A 65 -2.42 -21.15 2.68
CA LYS A 65 -3.46 -20.20 2.26
C LYS A 65 -3.77 -19.16 3.33
N ARG A 66 -3.75 -19.53 4.62
CA ARG A 66 -3.90 -18.57 5.72
C ARG A 66 -2.72 -17.62 5.80
N ASN A 67 -1.50 -18.12 5.67
CA ASN A 67 -0.28 -17.30 5.71
C ASN A 67 -0.23 -16.31 4.54
N VAL A 68 -0.60 -16.75 3.32
CA VAL A 68 -0.73 -15.85 2.15
C VAL A 68 -1.70 -14.71 2.46
N LYS A 69 -2.92 -15.03 2.89
CA LYS A 69 -3.92 -14.01 3.23
C LYS A 69 -3.42 -13.05 4.30
N ARG A 70 -2.72 -13.56 5.31
CA ARG A 70 -2.15 -12.75 6.40
C ARG A 70 -1.04 -11.81 5.91
N GLY A 71 -0.22 -12.27 4.96
CA GLY A 71 0.79 -11.44 4.30
C GLY A 71 0.17 -10.32 3.47
N GLU A 72 -0.86 -10.63 2.68
CA GLU A 72 -1.59 -9.64 1.88
C GLU A 72 -2.27 -8.57 2.76
N GLU A 73 -2.87 -8.97 3.89
CA GLU A 73 -3.44 -8.04 4.88
C GLU A 73 -2.35 -7.17 5.53
N ALA A 74 -1.18 -7.75 5.82
CA ALA A 74 -0.05 -7.04 6.39
C ALA A 74 0.56 -6.03 5.41
N GLU A 75 0.71 -6.41 4.14
CA GLU A 75 1.17 -5.55 3.04
C GLU A 75 0.23 -4.35 2.87
N ARG A 76 -1.08 -4.60 2.80
CA ARG A 76 -2.08 -3.53 2.72
C ARG A 76 -1.97 -2.56 3.91
N THR A 77 -1.82 -3.09 5.12
CA THR A 77 -1.66 -2.28 6.33
C THR A 77 -0.37 -1.45 6.27
N PHE A 78 0.72 -2.05 5.81
CA PHE A 78 2.01 -1.38 5.65
C PHE A 78 1.92 -0.20 4.68
N VAL A 79 1.33 -0.42 3.49
CA VAL A 79 1.14 0.63 2.49
C VAL A 79 0.25 1.75 3.04
N GLN A 80 -0.90 1.41 3.61
CA GLN A 80 -1.86 2.39 4.14
C GLN A 80 -1.27 3.30 5.21
N SER A 81 -0.47 2.75 6.13
CA SER A 81 0.21 3.53 7.17
C SER A 81 1.32 4.44 6.62
N ASN A 82 1.83 4.17 5.41
CA ASN A 82 2.91 4.92 4.77
C ASN A 82 2.45 5.89 3.67
N LEU A 83 1.15 5.95 3.33
CA LEU A 83 0.64 6.89 2.31
C LEU A 83 0.96 8.36 2.61
N ARG A 84 1.04 8.74 3.89
CA ARG A 84 1.43 10.10 4.30
C ARG A 84 2.89 10.43 3.96
N LEU A 85 3.78 9.43 3.99
CA LEU A 85 5.18 9.58 3.57
C LEU A 85 5.24 9.87 2.07
N VAL A 86 4.49 9.13 1.26
CA VAL A 86 4.38 9.36 -0.19
C VAL A 86 3.99 10.80 -0.49
N VAL A 87 2.93 11.30 0.14
CA VAL A 87 2.50 12.70 -0.01
C VAL A 87 3.62 13.68 0.38
N SER A 88 4.34 13.42 1.47
CA SER A 88 5.42 14.30 1.93
C SER A 88 6.60 14.38 0.95
N ILE A 89 6.86 13.28 0.23
CA ILE A 89 7.89 13.20 -0.81
C ILE A 89 7.36 13.85 -2.09
N ALA A 90 6.15 13.48 -2.55
CA ALA A 90 5.52 14.01 -3.76
C ALA A 90 5.43 15.54 -3.76
N LYS A 91 5.13 16.16 -2.60
CA LYS A 91 5.13 17.62 -2.43
C LYS A 91 6.46 18.29 -2.82
N LYS A 92 7.60 17.61 -2.64
CA LYS A 92 8.93 18.12 -3.03
C LYS A 92 9.13 18.15 -4.55
N TYR A 93 8.36 17.35 -5.30
CA TYR A 93 8.43 17.23 -6.76
C TYR A 93 7.35 18.05 -7.48
N GLN A 94 6.54 18.84 -6.79
CA GLN A 94 5.51 19.67 -7.45
C GLN A 94 6.08 20.73 -8.40
N ALA A 95 7.33 21.13 -8.22
CA ALA A 95 8.01 22.05 -9.14
C ALA A 95 8.28 21.45 -10.54
N SER A 96 8.08 20.15 -10.71
CA SER A 96 8.29 19.41 -11.97
C SER A 96 7.20 19.65 -13.02
N GLY A 97 6.11 20.35 -12.67
CA GLY A 97 5.01 20.66 -13.60
C GLY A 97 3.98 19.52 -13.79
N LEU A 98 4.11 18.43 -13.03
CA LEU A 98 3.11 17.35 -12.97
C LEU A 98 2.07 17.62 -11.86
N PRO A 99 0.80 17.24 -12.07
CA PRO A 99 -0.23 17.23 -11.03
C PRO A 99 0.22 16.49 -9.77
N LEU A 100 -0.16 17.00 -8.60
CA LEU A 100 0.23 16.37 -7.33
C LEU A 100 -0.32 14.95 -7.19
N LEU A 101 -1.55 14.72 -7.68
CA LEU A 101 -2.17 13.40 -7.65
C LEU A 101 -1.36 12.39 -8.47
N ASP A 102 -0.85 12.77 -9.64
CA ASP A 102 -0.04 11.88 -10.46
C ASP A 102 1.26 11.49 -9.75
N LEU A 103 1.94 12.46 -9.12
CA LEU A 103 3.14 12.20 -8.32
C LEU A 103 2.86 11.27 -7.12
N ILE A 104 1.70 11.42 -6.48
CA ILE A 104 1.27 10.56 -5.38
C ILE A 104 1.01 9.14 -5.90
N GLN A 105 0.35 9.00 -7.06
CA GLN A 105 0.04 7.69 -7.63
C GLN A 105 1.31 6.92 -8.00
N GLU A 106 2.29 7.58 -8.63
CA GLU A 106 3.61 6.98 -8.90
C GLU A 106 4.32 6.56 -7.60
N GLY A 107 4.26 7.40 -6.56
CA GLY A 107 4.85 7.05 -5.26
C GLY A 107 4.14 5.88 -4.56
N ASN A 108 2.82 5.79 -4.69
CA ASN A 108 2.03 4.68 -4.16
C ASN A 108 2.34 3.37 -4.90
N LEU A 109 2.56 3.43 -6.22
CA LEU A 109 3.01 2.28 -7.01
C LEU A 109 4.37 1.77 -6.54
N GLY A 110 5.28 2.65 -6.14
CA GLY A 110 6.58 2.26 -5.57
C GLY A 110 6.52 1.63 -4.17
N LEU A 111 5.37 1.68 -3.48
CA LEU A 111 5.16 1.03 -2.19
C LEU A 111 4.51 -0.37 -2.29
N MET A 112 3.90 -0.70 -3.43
CA MET A 112 3.26 -2.00 -3.71
C MET A 112 4.26 -2.94 -4.40
#